data_AF-A0A0H3GNX3-F1
#
_entry.id   AF-A0A0H3GNX3-F1
#
_cell.length_a   1.000
_cell.length_b   1.000
_cell.length_c   1.000
_cell.angle_alpha   90.00
_cell.angle_beta   90.00
_cell.angle_gamma   90.00
#
_symmetry.space_group_name_H-M   'P 1'
#
loop_
_entity.id
_entity.type
_entity.pdbx_description
1 polymer ?
#
loop_
_entity_poly.entity_id
_entity_poly.type
_entity_poly.pdbx_seq_one_letter_code
_entity_poly.pdbx_strand_id
1 'polypeptide(L)'
;MTDITELAQSLKAAAEKASNGDWVKESGDGWEACCSANDQANGGFIIAHFVGPDAAENREFVQAANPANVLALVEALEYYKSREERVTSLVRDNSKSWDELYRQVEAKGKRNVELVEALESEKRICATWRKTAEANSEKLEKAQQQMTESENRVRKQNRHICELFDDNTALRQRIAGLEARTVKLPDLRQIVSGDRYVWSDGVYNYSQDVKVALAAAGIKVEAE
;
A
#
# COMPACT_ATOMS: atom_id res chain seq x y z
N MET A 1 19.81 -29.38 60.03
CA MET A 1 20.19 -29.71 58.64
C MET A 1 21.55 -29.07 58.44
N THR A 2 22.62 -29.86 58.38
CA THR A 2 23.99 -29.35 58.19
C THR A 2 24.07 -28.64 56.84
N ASP A 3 24.70 -27.47 56.78
CA ASP A 3 25.01 -26.86 55.49
C ASP A 3 25.95 -27.81 54.73
N ILE A 4 25.48 -28.33 53.59
CA ILE A 4 26.25 -29.29 52.79
C ILE A 4 27.56 -28.70 52.28
N THR A 5 27.61 -27.37 52.06
CA THR A 5 28.82 -26.66 51.64
C THR A 5 29.84 -26.65 52.77
N GLU A 6 29.42 -26.31 53.99
CA GLU A 6 30.31 -26.31 55.16
C GLU A 6 30.81 -27.73 55.48
N LEU A 7 29.93 -28.73 55.39
CA LEU A 7 30.30 -30.13 55.58
C LEU A 7 31.32 -30.59 54.53
N ALA A 8 31.09 -30.29 53.25
CA ALA A 8 32.00 -30.66 52.17
C ALA A 8 33.39 -30.04 52.37
N GLN A 9 33.46 -28.76 52.75
CA GLN A 9 34.75 -28.10 53.02
C GLN A 9 35.45 -28.66 54.26
N SER A 10 34.70 -28.98 55.31
CA SER A 10 35.27 -29.61 56.51
C SER A 10 35.82 -31.01 56.21
N LEU A 11 35.09 -31.82 55.44
CA LEU A 11 35.52 -33.15 55.00
C LEU A 11 36.73 -33.08 54.07
N LYS A 12 36.76 -32.13 53.13
CA LYS A 12 37.92 -31.87 52.27
C LYS A 12 39.16 -31.55 53.09
N ALA A 13 39.06 -30.60 54.01
CA ALA A 13 40.18 -30.21 54.87
C ALA A 13 40.67 -31.34 55.80
N ALA A 14 39.77 -32.24 56.22
CA ALA A 14 40.14 -33.43 56.98
C ALA A 14 40.82 -34.49 56.10
N ALA A 15 40.28 -34.74 54.92
CA ALA A 15 40.83 -35.69 53.95
C ALA A 15 42.21 -35.26 53.44
N GLU A 16 42.43 -33.97 53.17
CA GLU A 16 43.74 -33.42 52.77
C GLU A 16 44.83 -33.60 53.84
N LYS A 17 44.45 -33.74 55.13
CA LYS A 17 45.38 -33.96 56.25
C LYS A 17 45.59 -35.43 56.61
N ALA A 18 44.69 -36.30 56.19
CA ALA A 18 44.73 -37.72 56.52
C ALA A 18 45.80 -38.46 55.70
N SER A 19 46.17 -39.65 56.15
CA SER A 19 47.12 -40.51 55.43
C SER A 19 46.60 -40.79 54.02
N ASN A 20 47.41 -40.41 53.02
CA ASN A 20 47.10 -40.59 51.60
C ASN A 20 47.12 -42.08 51.21
N GLY A 21 46.64 -42.39 50.00
CA GLY A 21 46.57 -43.73 49.45
C GLY A 21 45.33 -44.50 49.87
N ASP A 22 45.18 -45.70 49.32
CA ASP A 22 44.07 -46.58 49.64
C ASP A 22 44.14 -47.01 51.10
N TRP A 23 43.02 -46.95 51.79
CA TRP A 23 42.89 -47.60 53.08
C TRP A 23 42.57 -49.08 52.82
N VAL A 24 43.34 -49.97 53.41
CA VAL A 24 43.26 -51.42 53.19
C VAL A 24 42.84 -52.14 54.46
N LYS A 25 42.19 -53.28 54.28
CA LYS A 25 41.77 -54.15 55.37
C LYS A 25 43.00 -54.72 56.08
N GLU A 26 43.01 -54.58 57.39
CA GLU A 26 43.86 -55.34 58.31
C GLU A 26 42.94 -56.10 59.26
N SER A 27 43.19 -57.39 59.50
CA SER A 27 42.32 -58.19 60.37
C SER A 27 43.05 -59.39 60.94
N GLY A 28 42.59 -59.87 62.08
CA GLY A 28 42.99 -61.14 62.69
C GLY A 28 41.81 -61.81 63.38
N ASP A 29 42.07 -62.87 64.15
CA ASP A 29 41.02 -63.65 64.80
C ASP A 29 40.15 -62.78 65.72
N GLY A 30 38.91 -62.51 65.29
CA GLY A 30 37.90 -61.79 66.05
C GLY A 30 37.99 -60.26 66.02
N TRP A 31 38.81 -59.66 65.16
CA TRP A 31 38.91 -58.20 65.04
C TRP A 31 39.09 -57.71 63.60
N GLU A 32 38.62 -56.49 63.37
CA GLU A 32 38.68 -55.81 62.06
C GLU A 32 39.39 -54.46 62.20
N ALA A 33 40.15 -54.05 61.19
CA ALA A 33 40.85 -52.78 61.18
C ALA A 33 41.11 -52.26 59.75
N CYS A 34 41.50 -50.99 59.68
CA CYS A 34 42.04 -50.37 58.47
C CYS A 34 43.42 -49.79 58.74
N CYS A 35 44.34 -49.95 57.77
CA CYS A 35 45.60 -49.20 57.69
C CYS A 35 45.67 -48.47 56.33
N SER A 36 46.58 -47.53 56.15
CA SER A 36 46.85 -46.95 54.83
C SER A 36 47.90 -47.79 54.10
N ALA A 37 47.67 -48.08 52.82
CA ALA A 37 48.67 -48.72 51.96
C ALA A 37 49.91 -47.84 51.73
N ASN A 38 49.77 -46.51 51.87
CA ASN A 38 50.85 -45.55 51.76
C ASN A 38 51.15 -44.89 53.11
N ASP A 39 51.22 -45.71 54.15
CA ASP A 39 51.45 -45.25 55.51
C ASP A 39 52.94 -45.05 55.84
N GLN A 40 53.75 -44.53 54.91
CA GLN A 40 55.18 -44.30 55.16
C GLN A 40 55.45 -43.48 56.44
N ALA A 41 54.48 -42.65 56.85
CA ALA A 41 54.55 -41.86 58.07
C ALA A 41 54.16 -42.63 59.35
N ASN A 42 53.14 -43.49 59.35
CA ASN A 42 52.77 -44.28 60.54
C ASN A 42 53.19 -45.76 60.45
N GLY A 43 54.04 -46.16 59.51
CA GLY A 43 54.67 -47.48 59.51
C GLY A 43 53.72 -48.68 59.41
N GLY A 44 52.51 -48.51 58.86
CA GLY A 44 51.49 -49.56 58.78
C GLY A 44 50.67 -49.70 60.06
N PHE A 45 50.64 -48.70 60.95
CA PHE A 45 49.82 -48.76 62.16
C PHE A 45 48.32 -48.76 61.81
N ILE A 46 47.54 -49.41 62.69
CA ILE A 46 46.08 -49.42 62.60
C ILE A 46 45.56 -47.97 62.73
N ILE A 47 44.88 -47.48 61.68
CA ILE A 47 44.22 -46.16 61.66
C ILE A 47 42.89 -46.23 62.41
N ALA A 48 42.15 -47.32 62.23
CA ALA A 48 40.86 -47.56 62.86
C ALA A 48 40.72 -49.03 63.23
N HIS A 49 40.34 -49.30 64.48
CA HIS A 49 40.06 -50.64 65.00
C HIS A 49 38.56 -50.78 65.28
N PHE A 50 37.97 -51.88 64.84
CA PHE A 50 36.54 -52.15 64.90
C PHE A 50 36.29 -53.43 65.69
N VAL A 51 35.36 -53.34 66.64
CA VAL A 51 34.97 -54.43 67.54
C VAL A 51 33.44 -54.51 67.61
N GLY A 52 32.94 -55.70 67.90
CA GLY A 52 31.50 -55.96 68.01
C GLY A 52 30.93 -56.66 66.77
N PRO A 53 29.60 -56.88 66.75
CA PRO A 53 28.94 -57.70 65.73
C PRO A 53 29.03 -57.09 64.31
N ASP A 54 29.07 -55.76 64.19
CA ASP A 54 29.12 -55.05 62.89
C ASP A 54 30.56 -54.62 62.51
N ALA A 55 31.58 -55.27 63.08
CA ALA A 55 32.98 -54.86 62.89
C ALA A 55 33.41 -54.91 61.42
N ALA A 56 32.91 -55.89 60.66
CA ALA A 56 33.24 -56.04 59.25
C ALA A 56 32.58 -54.95 58.39
N GLU A 57 31.31 -54.63 58.64
CA GLU A 57 30.53 -53.61 57.95
C GLU A 57 31.07 -52.20 58.25
N ASN A 58 31.39 -51.91 59.51
CA ASN A 58 31.98 -50.62 59.90
C ASN A 58 33.36 -50.41 59.27
N ARG A 59 34.18 -51.47 59.19
CA ARG A 59 35.45 -51.44 58.46
C ARG A 59 35.24 -51.11 56.99
N GLU A 60 34.31 -51.80 56.31
CA GLU A 60 34.01 -51.54 54.89
C GLU A 60 33.54 -50.10 54.64
N PHE A 61 32.67 -49.58 55.51
CA PHE A 61 32.24 -48.19 55.43
C PHE A 61 33.41 -47.21 55.56
N VAL A 62 34.27 -47.37 56.57
CA VAL A 62 35.42 -46.47 56.78
C VAL A 62 36.44 -46.61 55.65
N GLN A 63 36.67 -47.83 55.16
CA GLN A 63 37.53 -48.09 54.02
C GLN A 63 37.03 -47.38 52.75
N ALA A 64 35.71 -47.43 52.49
CA ALA A 64 35.09 -46.74 51.37
C ALA A 64 35.06 -45.21 51.57
N ALA A 65 34.91 -44.72 52.80
CA ALA A 65 34.93 -43.30 53.15
C ALA A 65 36.35 -42.74 53.34
N ASN A 66 37.36 -43.38 52.75
CA ASN A 66 38.75 -42.95 52.85
C ASN A 66 38.97 -41.54 52.26
N PRO A 67 40.12 -40.90 52.55
CA PRO A 67 40.42 -39.55 52.09
C PRO A 67 40.28 -39.33 50.58
N ALA A 68 40.76 -40.27 49.76
CA ALA A 68 40.69 -40.17 48.31
C ALA A 68 39.24 -40.13 47.79
N ASN A 69 38.38 -40.99 48.32
CA ASN A 69 36.96 -41.05 47.95
C ASN A 69 36.19 -39.84 48.47
N VAL A 70 36.52 -39.34 49.66
CA VAL A 70 35.95 -38.09 50.18
C VAL A 70 36.32 -36.91 49.30
N LEU A 71 37.59 -36.79 48.89
CA LEU A 71 38.03 -35.73 47.97
C LEU A 71 37.32 -35.81 46.62
N ALA A 72 37.23 -37.01 46.04
CA ALA A 72 36.51 -37.23 44.78
C ALA A 72 35.01 -36.85 44.89
N LEU A 73 34.37 -37.17 46.02
CA LEU A 73 32.99 -36.78 46.28
C LEU A 73 32.84 -35.26 46.42
N VAL A 74 33.74 -34.60 47.14
CA VAL A 74 33.70 -33.13 47.30
C VAL A 74 33.97 -32.42 45.97
N GLU A 75 34.93 -32.89 45.17
CA GLU A 75 35.20 -32.34 43.84
C GLU A 75 33.96 -32.44 42.93
N ALA A 76 33.28 -33.59 42.95
CA ALA A 76 32.03 -33.77 42.22
C ALA A 76 30.94 -32.79 42.70
N LEU A 77 30.80 -32.60 44.02
CA LEU A 77 29.84 -31.63 44.58
C LEU A 77 30.16 -30.19 44.17
N GLU A 78 31.43 -29.78 44.24
CA GLU A 78 31.91 -28.47 43.79
C GLU A 78 31.63 -28.26 42.29
N TYR A 79 31.90 -29.27 41.46
CA TYR A 79 31.60 -29.27 40.04
C TYR A 79 30.10 -29.10 39.75
N TYR A 80 29.24 -29.88 40.42
CA TYR A 80 27.79 -29.80 40.21
C TYR A 80 27.21 -28.47 40.69
N LYS A 81 27.71 -27.92 41.80
CA LYS A 81 27.33 -26.58 42.29
C LYS A 81 27.68 -25.49 41.27
N SER A 82 28.91 -25.50 40.75
CA SER A 82 29.33 -24.56 39.70
C SER A 82 28.48 -24.70 38.42
N ARG A 83 28.13 -25.93 38.04
CA ARG A 83 27.25 -26.20 36.89
C ARG A 83 25.83 -25.70 37.13
N GLU A 84 25.28 -25.87 38.32
CA GLU A 84 23.94 -25.39 38.71
C GLU A 84 23.87 -23.86 38.64
N GLU A 85 24.88 -23.18 39.18
CA GLU A 85 25.00 -21.71 39.10
C GLU A 85 25.06 -21.23 37.65
N ARG A 86 25.86 -21.90 36.80
CA ARG A 86 25.94 -21.60 35.37
C ARG A 86 24.61 -21.83 34.65
N VAL A 87 23.92 -22.94 34.93
CA VAL A 87 22.61 -23.23 34.34
C VAL A 87 21.59 -22.18 34.79
N THR A 88 21.60 -21.79 36.05
CA THR A 88 20.73 -20.74 36.59
C THR A 88 20.96 -19.40 35.88
N SER A 89 22.23 -19.02 35.64
CA SER A 89 22.56 -17.83 34.85
C SER A 89 22.02 -17.93 33.42
N LEU A 90 22.27 -19.05 32.74
CA LEU A 90 21.80 -19.27 31.36
C LEU A 90 20.27 -19.22 31.25
N VAL A 91 19.54 -19.83 32.19
CA VAL A 91 18.08 -19.78 32.22
C VAL A 91 17.59 -18.35 32.42
N ARG A 92 18.20 -17.59 33.33
CA ARG A 92 17.85 -16.18 33.57
C ARG A 92 18.09 -15.32 32.31
N ASP A 93 19.22 -15.48 31.64
CA ASP A 93 19.54 -14.71 30.45
C ASP A 93 18.65 -15.09 29.26
N ASN A 94 18.35 -16.39 29.10
CA ASN A 94 17.40 -16.86 28.10
C ASN A 94 15.99 -16.31 28.37
N SER A 95 15.54 -16.26 29.63
CA SER A 95 14.25 -15.65 30.00
C SER A 95 14.13 -14.21 29.54
N LYS A 96 15.17 -13.39 29.76
CA LYS A 96 15.20 -12.00 29.28
C LYS A 96 15.11 -11.91 27.75
N SER A 97 15.76 -12.85 27.05
CA SER A 97 15.69 -12.92 25.58
C SER A 97 14.28 -13.27 25.10
N TRP A 98 13.57 -14.17 25.79
CA TRP A 98 12.16 -14.46 25.51
C TRP A 98 11.26 -13.26 25.74
N ASP A 99 11.42 -12.54 26.86
CA ASP A 99 10.64 -11.34 27.15
C ASP A 99 10.83 -10.26 26.06
N GLU A 100 12.05 -10.11 25.56
CA GLU A 100 12.36 -9.24 24.43
C GLU A 100 11.65 -9.68 23.14
N LEU A 101 11.74 -10.97 22.79
CA LEU A 101 11.08 -11.51 21.60
C LEU A 101 9.56 -11.36 21.67
N TYR A 102 8.96 -11.64 22.83
CA TYR A 102 7.51 -11.44 23.04
C TYR A 102 7.11 -9.98 22.84
N ARG A 103 7.86 -9.03 23.41
CA ARG A 103 7.58 -7.59 23.21
C ARG A 103 7.67 -7.17 21.75
N GLN A 104 8.64 -7.69 21.01
CA GLN A 104 8.75 -7.42 19.57
C GLN A 104 7.59 -8.00 18.78
N VAL A 105 7.14 -9.21 19.12
CA VAL A 105 5.97 -9.84 18.49
C VAL A 105 4.71 -9.03 18.78
N GLU A 106 4.49 -8.59 20.02
CA GLU A 106 3.36 -7.73 20.38
C GLU A 106 3.39 -6.39 19.64
N ALA A 107 4.55 -5.73 19.58
CA ALA A 107 4.71 -4.47 18.87
C ALA A 107 4.44 -4.61 17.36
N LYS A 108 4.95 -5.68 16.74
CA LYS A 108 4.65 -6.01 15.33
C LYS A 108 3.17 -6.34 15.12
N GLY A 109 2.55 -7.05 16.08
CA GLY A 109 1.13 -7.34 16.08
C GLY A 109 0.28 -6.07 16.06
N LYS A 110 0.58 -5.10 16.94
CA LYS A 110 -0.09 -3.79 16.97
C LYS A 110 0.07 -3.03 15.65
N ARG A 111 1.30 -2.94 15.13
CA ARG A 111 1.57 -2.29 13.84
C ARG A 111 0.81 -2.95 12.68
N ASN A 112 0.67 -4.27 12.69
CA ASN A 112 -0.10 -4.97 11.65
C ASN A 112 -1.59 -4.60 11.69
N VAL A 113 -2.18 -4.44 12.88
CA VAL A 113 -3.57 -3.98 13.02
C VAL A 113 -3.73 -2.57 12.44
N GLU A 114 -2.83 -1.64 12.80
CA GLU A 114 -2.85 -0.27 12.26
C GLU A 114 -2.73 -0.24 10.72
N LEU A 115 -1.88 -1.09 10.14
CA LEU A 115 -1.72 -1.19 8.68
C LEU A 115 -2.98 -1.76 8.00
N VAL A 116 -3.68 -2.70 8.65
CA VAL A 116 -4.95 -3.23 8.12
C VAL A 116 -6.03 -2.16 8.13
N GLU A 117 -6.18 -1.41 9.22
CA GLU A 117 -7.14 -0.30 9.31
C GLU A 117 -6.84 0.80 8.27
N ALA A 118 -5.56 1.16 8.13
CA ALA A 118 -5.12 2.11 7.10
C ALA A 118 -5.46 1.61 5.70
N LEU A 119 -5.17 0.33 5.38
CA LEU A 119 -5.50 -0.27 4.09
C LEU A 119 -7.00 -0.27 3.81
N GLU A 120 -7.83 -0.54 4.82
CA GLU A 120 -9.29 -0.49 4.69
C GLU A 120 -9.80 0.92 4.42
N SER A 121 -9.25 1.93 5.11
CA SER A 121 -9.59 3.33 4.85
C SER A 121 -9.20 3.78 3.44
N GLU A 122 -8.02 3.37 2.96
CA GLU A 122 -7.56 3.67 1.60
C GLU A 122 -8.46 3.02 0.54
N LYS A 123 -8.86 1.76 0.75
CA LYS A 123 -9.82 1.09 -0.14
C LYS A 123 -11.15 1.84 -0.23
N ARG A 124 -11.65 2.41 0.87
CA ARG A 124 -12.87 3.24 0.88
C ARG A 124 -12.69 4.54 0.10
N ILE A 125 -11.53 5.19 0.26
CA ILE A 125 -11.17 6.39 -0.51
C ILE A 125 -11.12 6.07 -2.00
N CYS A 126 -10.37 5.03 -2.39
CA CYS A 126 -10.29 4.55 -3.78
C CYS A 126 -11.67 4.22 -4.38
N ALA A 127 -12.57 3.59 -3.62
CA ALA A 127 -13.93 3.31 -4.08
C ALA A 127 -14.74 4.60 -4.36
N THR A 128 -14.52 5.64 -3.55
CA THR A 128 -15.16 6.95 -3.73
C THR A 128 -14.61 7.66 -4.97
N TRP A 129 -13.28 7.66 -5.17
CA TRP A 129 -12.67 8.20 -6.38
C TRP A 129 -13.17 7.52 -7.64
N ARG A 130 -13.34 6.19 -7.63
CA ARG A 130 -13.88 5.45 -8.77
C ARG A 130 -15.30 5.91 -9.14
N LYS A 131 -16.20 6.00 -8.16
CA LYS A 131 -17.57 6.48 -8.37
C LYS A 131 -17.60 7.92 -8.93
N THR A 132 -16.75 8.79 -8.40
CA THR A 132 -16.63 10.17 -8.88
C THR A 132 -16.10 10.22 -10.32
N ALA A 133 -15.12 9.39 -10.66
CA ALA A 133 -14.58 9.29 -12.01
C ALA A 133 -15.65 8.80 -13.00
N GLU A 134 -16.39 7.74 -12.65
CA GLU A 134 -17.51 7.21 -13.45
C GLU A 134 -18.59 8.29 -13.69
N ALA A 135 -19.03 8.97 -12.63
CA ALA A 135 -20.02 10.04 -12.75
C ALA A 135 -19.53 11.23 -13.59
N ASN A 136 -18.25 11.55 -13.55
CA ASN A 136 -17.66 12.60 -14.39
C ASN A 136 -17.56 12.17 -15.85
N SER A 137 -17.21 10.90 -16.13
CA SER A 137 -17.21 10.35 -17.49
C SER A 137 -18.61 10.40 -18.10
N GLU A 138 -19.65 9.98 -17.37
CA GLU A 138 -21.04 10.06 -17.85
C GLU A 138 -21.48 11.51 -18.16
N LYS A 139 -21.08 12.47 -17.32
CA LYS A 139 -21.37 13.89 -17.57
C LYS A 139 -20.65 14.41 -18.81
N LEU A 140 -19.39 14.00 -19.01
CA LEU A 140 -18.60 14.38 -20.17
C LEU A 140 -19.21 13.82 -21.46
N GLU A 141 -19.61 12.55 -21.46
CA GLU A 141 -20.29 11.92 -22.60
C GLU A 141 -21.60 12.64 -22.96
N LYS A 142 -22.42 12.99 -21.96
CA LYS A 142 -23.65 13.77 -22.18
C LYS A 142 -23.36 15.16 -22.76
N ALA A 143 -22.34 15.85 -22.26
CA ALA A 143 -21.95 17.15 -22.77
C ALA A 143 -21.42 17.06 -24.22
N GLN A 144 -20.66 16.02 -24.55
CA GLN A 144 -20.19 15.76 -25.91
C GLN A 144 -21.36 15.50 -26.86
N GLN A 145 -22.34 14.67 -26.45
CA GLN A 145 -23.55 14.41 -27.24
C GLN A 145 -24.34 15.70 -27.52
N GLN A 146 -24.55 16.54 -26.50
CA GLN A 146 -25.22 17.84 -26.67
C GLN A 146 -24.45 18.78 -27.60
N MET A 147 -23.12 18.76 -27.56
CA MET A 147 -22.27 19.53 -28.46
C MET A 147 -22.46 19.07 -29.90
N THR A 148 -22.38 17.76 -30.16
CA THR A 148 -22.58 17.17 -31.49
C THR A 148 -23.97 17.52 -32.06
N GLU A 149 -25.01 17.44 -31.24
CA GLU A 149 -26.37 17.83 -31.66
C GLU A 149 -26.47 19.32 -31.99
N SER A 150 -25.86 20.18 -31.18
CA SER A 150 -25.84 21.63 -31.40
C SER A 150 -25.09 21.99 -32.67
N GLU A 151 -23.94 21.37 -32.91
CA GLU A 151 -23.19 21.53 -34.17
C GLU A 151 -24.03 21.11 -35.38
N ASN A 152 -24.74 19.99 -35.29
CA ASN A 152 -25.58 19.51 -36.39
C ASN A 152 -26.76 20.46 -36.65
N ARG A 153 -27.35 21.05 -35.61
CA ARG A 153 -28.37 22.11 -35.74
C ARG A 153 -27.81 23.34 -36.44
N VAL A 154 -26.64 23.82 -36.02
CA VAL A 154 -25.96 24.97 -36.63
C VAL A 154 -25.62 24.69 -38.09
N ARG A 155 -25.11 23.49 -38.42
CA ARG A 155 -24.85 23.06 -39.81
C ARG A 155 -26.13 23.11 -40.66
N LYS A 156 -27.27 22.67 -40.12
CA LYS A 156 -28.57 22.72 -40.82
C LYS A 156 -29.05 24.16 -41.02
N GLN A 157 -28.93 25.02 -40.00
CA GLN A 157 -29.27 26.43 -40.10
C GLN A 157 -28.39 27.14 -41.14
N ASN A 158 -27.08 26.87 -41.15
CA ASN A 158 -26.17 27.43 -42.13
C ASN A 158 -26.54 27.04 -43.58
N ARG A 159 -26.96 25.78 -43.82
CA ARG A 159 -27.49 25.39 -45.14
C ARG A 159 -28.71 26.20 -45.54
N HIS A 160 -29.66 26.37 -44.62
CA HIS A 160 -30.87 27.16 -44.89
C HIS A 160 -30.56 28.65 -45.13
N ILE A 161 -29.58 29.20 -44.40
CA ILE A 161 -29.10 30.56 -44.64
C ILE A 161 -28.51 30.70 -46.05
N CYS A 162 -27.72 29.73 -46.52
CA CYS A 162 -27.21 29.74 -47.90
C CYS A 162 -28.35 29.72 -48.94
N GLU A 163 -29.35 28.86 -48.77
CA GLU A 163 -30.54 28.82 -49.63
C GLU A 163 -31.25 30.19 -49.69
N LEU A 164 -31.45 30.83 -48.54
CA LEU A 164 -32.07 32.16 -48.47
C LEU A 164 -31.22 33.26 -49.12
N PHE A 165 -29.89 33.14 -49.10
CA PHE A 165 -29.00 34.05 -49.81
C PHE A 165 -29.09 33.86 -51.33
N ASP A 166 -29.18 32.63 -51.80
CA ASP A 166 -29.37 32.31 -53.22
C ASP A 166 -30.72 32.85 -53.72
N ASP A 167 -31.80 32.62 -52.96
CA ASP A 167 -33.13 33.17 -53.25
C ASP A 167 -33.14 34.70 -53.26
N ASN A 168 -32.48 35.33 -52.27
CA ASN A 168 -32.34 36.80 -52.25
C ASN A 168 -31.58 37.31 -53.47
N THR A 169 -30.55 36.59 -53.91
CA THR A 169 -29.76 36.97 -55.09
C THR A 169 -30.62 36.88 -56.35
N ALA A 170 -31.38 35.79 -56.52
CA ALA A 170 -32.30 35.61 -57.63
C ALA A 170 -33.43 36.67 -57.64
N LEU A 171 -33.98 37.01 -56.48
CA LEU A 171 -34.97 38.08 -56.34
C LEU A 171 -34.39 39.44 -56.70
N ARG A 172 -33.18 39.77 -56.22
CA ARG A 172 -32.49 41.02 -56.59
C ARG A 172 -32.26 41.12 -58.10
N GLN A 173 -31.83 40.03 -58.74
CA GLN A 173 -31.67 39.99 -60.20
C GLN A 173 -33.02 40.20 -60.93
N ARG A 174 -34.10 39.57 -60.44
CA ARG A 174 -35.44 39.75 -61.00
C ARG A 174 -35.96 41.18 -60.83
N ILE A 175 -35.73 41.81 -59.68
CA ILE A 175 -36.10 43.21 -59.42
C ILE A 175 -35.35 44.12 -60.39
N ALA A 176 -34.02 43.98 -60.50
CA ALA A 176 -33.23 44.76 -61.45
C ALA A 176 -33.70 44.57 -62.91
N GLY A 177 -34.06 43.34 -63.29
CA GLY A 177 -34.65 43.06 -64.60
C GLY A 177 -36.00 43.73 -64.81
N LEU A 178 -36.88 43.74 -63.79
CA LEU A 178 -38.18 44.42 -63.84
C LEU A 178 -38.04 45.95 -63.90
N GLU A 179 -37.13 46.53 -63.11
CA GLU A 179 -36.81 47.97 -63.10
C GLU A 179 -36.10 48.43 -64.39
N ALA A 180 -35.51 47.50 -65.15
CA ALA A 180 -34.94 47.77 -66.47
C ALA A 180 -35.96 47.70 -67.61
N ARG A 181 -37.15 47.13 -67.39
CA ARG A 181 -38.17 47.00 -68.45
C ARG A 181 -38.65 48.36 -68.91
N THR A 182 -38.79 48.45 -70.22
CA THR A 182 -39.35 49.59 -70.95
C THR A 182 -40.75 49.28 -71.43
N VAL A 183 -41.58 50.32 -71.57
CA VAL A 183 -42.87 50.25 -72.25
C VAL A 183 -42.74 50.95 -73.60
N LYS A 184 -43.20 50.29 -74.66
CA LYS A 184 -43.33 50.91 -75.99
C LYS A 184 -44.72 51.51 -76.12
N LEU A 185 -44.79 52.82 -76.36
CA LEU A 185 -46.05 53.47 -76.67
C LEU A 185 -46.46 53.15 -78.12
N PRO A 186 -47.76 52.97 -78.40
CA PRO A 186 -48.23 52.78 -79.76
C PRO A 186 -47.94 54.02 -80.62
N ASP A 187 -47.70 53.83 -81.91
CA ASP A 187 -47.63 54.94 -82.86
C ASP A 187 -49.03 55.56 -83.02
N LEU A 188 -49.13 56.87 -82.76
CA LEU A 188 -50.40 57.62 -82.77
C LEU A 188 -50.56 58.50 -84.01
N ARG A 189 -49.71 58.36 -85.04
CA ARG A 189 -49.84 59.12 -86.30
C ARG A 189 -51.16 58.79 -86.99
N GLN A 190 -51.90 59.84 -87.38
CA GLN A 190 -53.24 59.69 -87.97
C GLN A 190 -53.20 59.17 -89.42
N ILE A 191 -52.13 59.46 -90.18
CA ILE A 191 -51.95 59.06 -91.58
C ILE A 191 -50.44 58.79 -91.84
N VAL A 192 -50.09 57.67 -92.48
CA VAL A 192 -48.69 57.30 -92.82
C VAL A 192 -48.29 57.73 -94.25
N SER A 193 -49.21 58.27 -95.06
CA SER A 193 -48.92 58.80 -96.40
C SER A 193 -48.60 60.30 -96.37
N GLY A 194 -47.56 60.69 -97.12
CA GLY A 194 -46.80 61.94 -97.01
C GLY A 194 -47.47 63.27 -97.35
N ASP A 195 -48.69 63.53 -96.92
CA ASP A 195 -49.38 64.82 -97.13
C ASP A 195 -49.89 65.42 -95.80
N ARG A 196 -49.06 66.28 -95.17
CA ARG A 196 -49.33 67.28 -94.11
C ARG A 196 -50.27 66.96 -92.92
N TYR A 197 -49.84 67.40 -91.74
CA TYR A 197 -50.34 67.14 -90.38
C TYR A 197 -50.15 65.70 -89.90
N VAL A 198 -48.99 65.43 -89.30
CA VAL A 198 -48.61 64.10 -88.81
C VAL A 198 -49.26 63.80 -87.44
N TRP A 199 -49.67 64.82 -86.67
CA TRP A 199 -50.41 64.68 -85.40
C TRP A 199 -51.53 65.73 -85.31
N SER A 200 -52.58 65.43 -84.53
CA SER A 200 -53.38 66.50 -83.93
C SER A 200 -52.68 66.95 -82.64
N ASP A 201 -52.64 68.26 -82.37
CA ASP A 201 -51.97 68.82 -81.18
C ASP A 201 -52.47 68.17 -79.88
N GLY A 202 -53.76 67.81 -79.81
CA GLY A 202 -54.34 67.12 -78.66
C GLY A 202 -53.81 65.71 -78.44
N VAL A 203 -53.62 64.92 -79.51
CA VAL A 203 -53.06 63.57 -79.41
C VAL A 203 -51.58 63.63 -79.02
N TYR A 204 -50.83 64.58 -79.59
CA TYR A 204 -49.44 64.79 -79.20
C TYR A 204 -49.32 65.17 -77.72
N ASN A 205 -50.09 66.15 -77.24
CA ASN A 205 -50.07 66.57 -75.84
C ASN A 205 -50.43 65.41 -74.90
N TYR A 206 -51.47 64.64 -75.21
CA TYR A 206 -51.84 63.47 -74.41
C TYR A 206 -50.72 62.42 -74.37
N SER A 207 -50.03 62.19 -75.51
CA SER A 207 -48.88 61.28 -75.54
C SER A 207 -47.72 61.76 -74.65
N GLN A 208 -47.50 63.08 -74.56
CA GLN A 208 -46.50 63.66 -73.68
C GLN A 208 -46.92 63.56 -72.21
N ASP A 209 -48.19 63.82 -71.89
CA ASP A 209 -48.73 63.64 -70.55
C ASP A 209 -48.59 62.18 -70.07
N VAL A 210 -48.84 61.21 -70.96
CA VAL A 210 -48.62 59.78 -70.68
C VAL A 210 -47.13 59.49 -70.44
N LYS A 211 -46.22 60.05 -71.26
CA LYS A 211 -44.76 59.90 -71.03
C LYS A 211 -44.34 60.49 -69.68
N VAL A 212 -44.88 61.65 -69.30
CA VAL A 212 -44.64 62.28 -67.99
C VAL A 212 -45.20 61.43 -66.85
N ALA A 213 -46.42 60.91 -66.97
CA ALA A 213 -47.04 60.05 -65.96
C ALA A 213 -46.27 58.73 -65.77
N LEU A 214 -45.82 58.10 -66.86
CA LEU A 214 -44.99 56.89 -66.81
C LEU A 214 -43.64 57.17 -66.14
N ALA A 215 -42.97 58.28 -66.49
CA ALA A 215 -41.72 58.68 -65.86
C ALA A 215 -41.89 58.96 -64.35
N ALA A 216 -42.99 59.61 -63.95
CA ALA A 216 -43.32 59.85 -62.55
C ALA A 216 -43.55 58.55 -61.76
N ALA A 217 -44.05 57.49 -62.43
CA ALA A 217 -44.20 56.15 -61.85
C ALA A 217 -42.90 55.31 -61.90
N GLY A 218 -41.78 55.88 -62.39
CA GLY A 218 -40.51 55.17 -62.53
C GLY A 218 -40.46 54.18 -63.70
N ILE A 219 -41.40 54.26 -64.65
CA ILE A 219 -41.47 53.36 -65.81
C ILE A 219 -40.72 53.99 -66.98
N LYS A 220 -39.72 53.27 -67.52
CA LYS A 220 -38.96 53.72 -68.68
C LYS A 220 -39.79 53.52 -69.96
N VAL A 221 -39.72 54.49 -70.87
CA VAL A 221 -40.34 54.40 -72.19
C VAL A 221 -39.25 54.15 -73.23
N GLU A 222 -39.43 53.14 -74.07
CA GLU A 222 -38.54 52.90 -75.21
C GLU A 222 -38.57 54.11 -76.16
N ALA A 223 -37.41 54.55 -76.66
CA ALA A 223 -37.38 55.53 -77.75
C ALA A 223 -38.01 54.90 -79.01
N GLU A 224 -38.76 55.69 -79.78
CA GLU A 224 -39.39 55.25 -81.05
C GLU A 224 -38.39 54.70 -82.06
#